data_AF-A0A838RST7-F1
#
_entry.id   AF-A0A838RST7-F1
#
_cell.length_a   1.000
_cell.length_b   1.000
_cell.length_c   1.000
_cell.angle_alpha   90.00
_cell.angle_beta   90.00
_cell.angle_gamma   90.00
#
_symmetry.space_group_name_H-M   'P 1'
#
loop_
_entity.id
_entity.type
_entity.pdbx_description
1 polymer ?
#
loop_
_entity_poly.entity_id
_entity_poly.type
_entity_poly.pdbx_seq_one_letter_code
_entity_poly.pdbx_strand_id
1 'polypeptide(L)' 'GGKVYIHCRFGEGRGPTMAIAYLISTGLTLEHAIELVKKVRIFIRPTVVQIEQLKKFETLQAKE' A
#
# COMPACT_ATOMS: atom_id res chain seq x y z
N GLY A 1 -15.18 2.17 -16.68
CA GLY A 1 -14.34 2.15 -15.47
C GLY A 1 -13.73 3.51 -15.25
N GLY A 2 -13.86 4.07 -14.04
CA GLY A 2 -13.27 5.37 -13.68
C GLY A 2 -11.77 5.28 -13.39
N LYS A 3 -11.08 6.44 -13.33
CA LYS A 3 -9.69 6.55 -12.87
C LYS A 3 -9.68 7.05 -11.42
N VAL A 4 -8.81 6.49 -10.58
CA VAL A 4 -8.63 6.90 -9.17
C VAL A 4 -7.25 7.50 -9.01
N TYR A 5 -7.18 8.66 -8.34
CA TYR A 5 -5.92 9.31 -7.98
C TYR A 5 -5.75 9.33 -6.46
N ILE A 6 -4.78 8.57 -5.96
CA ILE A 6 -4.44 8.50 -4.53
C ILE A 6 -3.24 9.42 -4.28
N HIS A 7 -3.39 10.40 -3.38
CA HIS A 7 -2.31 11.34 -3.08
C HIS A 7 -2.16 11.64 -1.59
N CYS A 8 -1.01 12.19 -1.24
CA CYS A 8 -0.80 12.91 0.01
C CYS A 8 0.15 14.09 -0.25
N ARG A 9 0.54 14.85 0.78
CA ARG A 9 1.34 16.07 0.60
C ARG A 9 2.63 15.84 -0.21
N PHE A 10 3.38 14.78 0.11
CA PHE A 10 4.65 14.43 -0.57
C PHE A 10 4.54 13.18 -1.45
N GLY A 11 3.44 12.43 -1.32
CA GLY A 11 3.26 11.15 -2.01
C GLY A 11 4.27 10.07 -1.60
N GLU A 12 4.90 10.16 -0.44
CA GLU A 12 5.91 9.19 0.03
C GLU A 12 5.37 8.21 1.08
N GLY A 13 4.56 8.70 2.02
CA GLY A 13 3.99 7.91 3.12
C GLY A 13 2.54 7.52 2.87
N ARG A 14 1.60 8.38 3.31
CA ARG A 14 0.14 8.07 3.33
C ARG A 14 -0.45 7.62 1.99
N GLY A 15 -0.07 8.27 0.89
CA GLY A 15 -0.58 7.93 -0.44
C GLY A 15 -0.19 6.50 -0.84
N PRO A 16 1.11 6.18 -0.87
CA PRO A 16 1.60 4.82 -1.07
C PRO A 16 1.01 3.79 -0.10
N THR A 17 0.87 4.11 1.19
CA THR A 17 0.24 3.21 2.17
C THR A 17 -1.18 2.82 1.73
N MET A 18 -1.99 3.78 1.28
CA MET A 18 -3.35 3.49 0.81
C MET A 18 -3.36 2.65 -0.47
N ALA A 19 -2.45 2.93 -1.42
CA ALA A 19 -2.32 2.14 -2.63
C ALA A 19 -1.90 0.69 -2.32
N ILE A 20 -0.96 0.49 -1.39
CA ILE A 20 -0.52 -0.84 -0.94
C ILE A 20 -1.68 -1.58 -0.25
N ALA A 21 -2.42 -0.92 0.64
CA ALA A 21 -3.58 -1.52 1.30
C ALA A 21 -4.63 -1.99 0.28
N TYR A 22 -4.93 -1.16 -0.73
CA TYR A 22 -5.83 -1.56 -1.81
C TYR A 22 -5.34 -2.82 -2.53
N LEU A 23 -4.06 -2.86 -2.92
CA LEU A 23 -3.49 -4.05 -3.56
C LEU A 23 -3.58 -5.30 -2.69
N ILE A 24 -3.36 -5.18 -1.37
CA ILE A 24 -3.54 -6.28 -0.43
C ILE A 24 -5.00 -6.77 -0.43
N SER A 25 -5.98 -5.86 -0.42
CA SER A 25 -7.40 -6.23 -0.51
C SER A 25 -7.78 -6.95 -1.82
N THR A 26 -6.95 -6.84 -2.87
CA THR A 26 -7.11 -7.59 -4.12
C THR A 26 -6.40 -8.95 -4.14
N GLY A 27 -5.82 -9.37 -3.01
CA GLY A 27 -5.16 -10.68 -2.84
C GLY A 27 -3.64 -10.67 -2.98
N LEU A 28 -2.99 -9.50 -3.08
CA LEU A 28 -1.52 -9.44 -3.06
C LEU A 28 -1.01 -9.54 -1.62
N THR A 29 0.16 -10.15 -1.44
CA THR A 29 0.91 -10.02 -0.20
C THR A 29 1.44 -8.60 -0.02
N LEU A 30 1.72 -8.19 1.21
CA LEU A 30 2.32 -6.90 1.53
C LEU A 30 3.62 -6.68 0.75
N GLU A 31 4.46 -7.72 0.67
CA GLU A 31 5.72 -7.69 -0.06
C GLU A 31 5.50 -7.38 -1.55
N HIS A 32 4.67 -8.17 -2.23
CA HIS A 32 4.37 -7.96 -3.65
C HIS A 32 3.65 -6.62 -3.92
N ALA A 33 2.79 -6.18 -3.00
CA ALA A 33 2.11 -4.89 -3.12
C ALA A 33 3.11 -3.71 -3.01
N ILE A 34 4.08 -3.78 -2.08
CA ILE A 34 5.15 -2.79 -1.97
C ILE A 34 6.02 -2.78 -3.22
N GLU A 35 6.42 -3.96 -3.72
CA GLU A 35 7.23 -4.07 -4.94
C GLU A 35 6.52 -3.48 -6.15
N LEU A 36 5.23 -3.78 -6.31
CA LEU A 36 4.43 -3.27 -7.42
C LEU A 36 4.35 -1.74 -7.40
N VAL A 37 4.13 -1.13 -6.23
CA VAL A 37 4.14 0.33 -6.10
C VAL A 37 5.54 0.90 -6.36
N LYS A 38 6.60 0.23 -5.88
CA LYS A 38 7.99 0.66 -6.11
C LYS A 38 8.40 0.63 -7.58
N LYS A 39 7.84 -0.27 -8.41
CA LYS A 39 8.10 -0.29 -9.87
C LYS A 39 7.77 1.04 -10.56
N VAL A 40 6.75 1.75 -10.08
CA VAL A 40 6.33 3.04 -10.65
C VAL A 40 6.72 4.24 -9.80
N ARG A 41 6.98 4.03 -8.51
CA ARG A 41 7.34 5.08 -7.55
C ARG A 41 8.43 4.58 -6.60
N ILE A 42 9.67 4.58 -7.07
CA ILE A 42 10.83 4.01 -6.36
C ILE A 42 11.10 4.65 -4.99
N PHE A 43 10.69 5.91 -4.81
CA PHE A 43 11.04 6.73 -3.65
C PHE A 43 9.99 6.70 -2.52
N ILE A 44 9.01 5.80 -2.58
CA ILE A 44 8.05 5.68 -1.47
C ILE A 44 8.78 5.36 -0.16
N ARG A 45 8.29 5.96 0.92
CA ARG A 45 8.84 5.79 2.26
C ARG A 45 7.70 5.80 3.28
N PRO A 46 6.86 4.75 3.32
CA PRO A 46 5.92 4.58 4.42
C PRO A 46 6.67 4.53 5.75
N THR A 47 6.11 5.14 6.79
CA THR A 47 6.71 5.10 8.14
C THR A 47 6.60 3.69 8.72
N VAL A 48 7.38 3.41 9.77
CA VAL A 48 7.31 2.12 10.48
C VAL A 48 5.88 1.80 10.93
N VAL A 49 5.19 2.78 11.53
CA VAL A 49 3.79 2.64 11.96
C VAL A 49 2.87 2.29 10.78
N GLN A 50 3.09 2.89 9.61
CA GLN A 50 2.28 2.58 8.42
C GLN A 50 2.54 1.15 7.92
N ILE A 51 3.79 0.69 7.93
CA ILE A 51 4.12 -0.69 7.58
C ILE A 51 3.51 -1.68 8.57
N GLU A 52 3.54 -1.38 9.88
CA GLU A 52 2.92 -2.22 10.90
C GLU A 52 1.40 -2.34 10.72
N GLN A 53 0.72 -1.23 10.37
CA GLN A 53 -0.71 -1.26 10.08
C GLN A 53 -0.99 -2.09 8.82
N LEU A 54 -0.15 -2.01 7.79
CA LEU A 54 -0.30 -2.83 6.60
C LEU A 54 -0.10 -4.33 6.87
N LYS A 55 0.85 -4.71 7.74
CA LYS A 55 1.00 -6.10 8.19
C LYS A 55 -0.24 -6.60 8.92
N LYS A 56 -0.79 -5.79 9.84
CA LYS A 56 -2.06 -6.12 10.51
C LYS A 56 -3.20 -6.27 9.50
N PHE A 57 -3.27 -5.35 8.54
CA PHE A 57 -4.29 -5.39 7.50
C PHE A 57 -4.20 -6.64 6.63
N GLU A 58 -3.01 -7.05 6.18
CA GLU A 58 -2.80 -8.32 5.46
C GLU A 58 -3.33 -9.53 6.24
N THR A 59 -3.06 -9.60 7.55
CA THR A 59 -3.57 -10.70 8.39
C THR A 59 -5.08 -10.66 8.60
N LEU A 60 -5.72 -9.49 8.46
CA LEU A 60 -7.18 -9.36 8.50
C LEU A 60 -7.79 -9.83 7.18
N GLN A 61 -7.23 -9.39 6.05
CA GLN A 61 -7.70 -9.80 4.72
C GLN A 61 -7.54 -11.31 4.45
N ALA A 62 -6.54 -11.97 5.03
CA ALA A 62 -6.36 -13.42 4.87
C ALA A 62 -7.40 -14.27 5.62
N LYS A 63 -8.23 -13.67 6.48
CA LYS A 63 -9.29 -14.35 7.23
C LYS A 63 -10.67 -14.20 6.60
N GLU A 64 -10.79 -13.38 5.57
CA GLU A 64 -12.01 -13.16 4.77
C GLU A 64 -12.00 -14.09 3.54
#